data_AF-A0A8T4GL85-F1
#
_entry.id   AF-A0A8T4GL85-F1
#
_cell.length_a   1.000
_cell.length_b   1.000
_cell.length_c   1.000
_cell.angle_alpha   90.00
_cell.angle_beta   90.00
_cell.angle_gamma   90.00
#
_symmetry.space_group_name_H-M   'P 1'
#
loop_
_entity.id
_entity.type
_entity.pdbx_description
1 polymer ?
#
loop_
_entity_poly.entity_id
_entity_poly.type
_entity_poly.pdbx_seq_one_letter_code
_entity_poly.pdbx_strand_id
1 'polypeptide(L)'
;MCARLGERRDAVAFRLEEFGFDADDLDLWAPAFEVLSAQATWVVGVIEDFDGGHVWELGYLYRQQTSVRDALWLLKRVYDDPEEQRAQYENGMAASHLATLESAVGERVVEWSILDELDSAVDRIP
;
A
#
# COMPACT_ATOMS: atom_id res chain seq x y z
N MET A 1 7.67 9.42 3.34
CA MET A 1 6.91 8.34 4.03
C MET A 1 7.79 7.22 4.56
N CYS A 2 8.42 6.35 3.74
CA CYS A 2 9.23 5.23 4.24
C CYS A 2 10.35 5.68 5.19
N ALA A 3 11.05 6.78 4.86
CA ALA A 3 12.03 7.38 5.77
C ALA A 3 11.44 7.73 7.16
N ARG A 4 10.22 8.31 7.22
CA ARG A 4 9.56 8.67 8.48
C ARG A 4 9.10 7.46 9.29
N LEU A 5 8.59 6.41 8.63
CA LEU A 5 8.25 5.15 9.30
C LEU A 5 9.52 4.49 9.87
N GLY A 6 10.63 4.55 9.13
CA GLY A 6 11.94 4.03 9.56
C GLY A 6 12.68 4.90 10.59
N GLU A 7 12.35 6.18 10.71
CA GLU A 7 12.89 7.09 11.73
C GLU A 7 12.28 6.86 13.13
N ARG A 8 11.22 6.04 13.22
CA ARG A 8 10.61 5.67 14.49
C ARG A 8 11.56 4.80 15.31
N ARG A 9 11.47 4.94 16.63
CA ARG A 9 12.31 4.17 17.54
C ARG A 9 12.05 2.68 17.35
N ASP A 10 13.11 1.92 17.16
CA ASP A 10 13.07 0.46 16.94
C ASP A 10 12.28 0.02 15.69
N ALA A 11 12.10 0.92 14.71
CA ALA A 11 11.47 0.61 13.43
C ALA A 11 12.51 0.51 12.31
N VAL A 12 12.23 -0.35 11.34
CA VAL A 12 12.97 -0.40 10.08
C VAL A 12 11.97 -0.49 8.96
N ALA A 13 12.01 0.46 8.04
CA ALA A 13 11.13 0.53 6.89
C ALA A 13 11.96 0.41 5.61
N PHE A 14 11.47 -0.38 4.67
CA PHE A 14 12.08 -0.56 3.37
C PHE A 14 10.99 -0.52 2.30
N ARG A 15 11.34 0.01 1.14
CA ARG A 15 10.52 -0.15 -0.07
C ARG A 15 11.02 -1.35 -0.86
N LEU A 16 10.14 -2.05 -1.56
CA LEU A 16 10.57 -3.21 -2.35
C LEU A 16 11.52 -2.80 -3.48
N GLU A 17 11.33 -1.60 -4.02
CA GLU A 17 12.19 -0.98 -5.04
C GLU A 17 13.61 -0.70 -4.52
N GLU A 18 13.80 -0.59 -3.20
CA GLU A 18 15.15 -0.39 -2.61
C GLU A 18 16.02 -1.65 -2.70
N PHE A 19 15.41 -2.80 -2.99
CA PHE A 19 16.14 -4.04 -3.28
C PHE A 19 16.59 -4.13 -4.74
N GLY A 20 16.33 -3.09 -5.55
CA GLY A 20 16.78 -2.99 -6.93
C GLY A 20 15.92 -3.76 -7.92
N PHE A 21 14.71 -4.17 -7.52
CA PHE A 21 13.74 -4.77 -8.45
C PHE A 21 13.23 -3.68 -9.40
N ASP A 22 13.43 -3.89 -10.69
CA ASP A 22 12.80 -3.08 -11.74
C ASP A 22 11.58 -3.82 -12.33
N ALA A 23 10.97 -3.24 -13.37
CA ALA A 23 9.80 -3.82 -14.02
C ALA A 23 10.05 -5.21 -14.63
N ASP A 24 11.31 -5.58 -14.91
CA ASP A 24 11.69 -6.88 -15.44
C ASP A 24 11.88 -7.94 -14.33
N ASP A 25 11.99 -7.50 -13.07
CA ASP A 25 12.15 -8.35 -11.87
C ASP A 25 10.84 -8.59 -11.09
N LEU A 26 9.68 -8.32 -11.69
CA LEU A 26 8.36 -8.55 -11.07
C LEU A 26 8.19 -9.98 -10.51
N ASP A 27 8.82 -10.97 -11.13
CA ASP A 27 8.82 -12.36 -10.66
C ASP A 27 9.51 -12.54 -9.29
N LEU A 28 10.45 -11.65 -8.93
CA LEU A 28 11.15 -11.64 -7.65
C LEU A 28 10.41 -10.84 -6.56
N TRP A 29 9.44 -10.03 -6.96
CA TRP A 29 8.64 -9.23 -6.04
C TRP A 29 7.80 -10.10 -5.11
N ALA A 30 7.12 -11.12 -5.65
CA ALA A 30 6.29 -12.05 -4.87
C ALA A 30 7.06 -12.77 -3.75
N PRO A 31 8.21 -13.44 -4.03
CA PRO A 31 8.99 -14.09 -2.98
C PRO A 31 9.63 -13.09 -2.01
N ALA A 32 10.08 -11.92 -2.48
CA ALA A 32 10.60 -10.89 -1.59
C ALA A 32 9.52 -10.38 -0.62
N PHE A 33 8.31 -10.09 -1.12
CA PHE A 33 7.17 -9.71 -0.31
C PHE A 33 6.82 -10.80 0.72
N GLU A 34 6.78 -12.07 0.33
CA GLU A 34 6.49 -13.17 1.28
C GLU A 34 7.49 -13.22 2.43
N VAL A 35 8.80 -13.13 2.12
CA VAL A 35 9.85 -13.20 3.15
C VAL A 35 9.81 -11.98 4.08
N LEU A 36 9.61 -10.78 3.52
CA LEU A 36 9.59 -9.54 4.28
C LEU A 36 8.31 -9.41 5.11
N SER A 37 7.15 -9.70 4.53
CA SER A 37 5.87 -9.64 5.25
C SER A 37 5.77 -10.66 6.37
N ALA A 38 6.39 -11.84 6.24
CA ALA A 38 6.47 -12.83 7.32
C ALA A 38 7.29 -12.37 8.54
N GLN A 39 8.19 -11.40 8.35
CA GLN A 39 9.04 -10.85 9.41
C GLN A 39 8.56 -9.46 9.88
N ALA A 40 7.63 -8.85 9.16
CA ALA A 40 7.14 -7.53 9.44
C ALA A 40 6.10 -7.54 10.57
N THR A 41 6.21 -6.60 11.50
CA THR A 41 5.15 -6.32 12.48
C THR A 41 3.95 -5.65 11.79
N TRP A 42 4.22 -4.77 10.82
CA TRP A 42 3.23 -4.01 10.07
C TRP A 42 3.60 -4.00 8.59
N VAL A 43 2.58 -4.12 7.74
CA VAL A 43 2.69 -3.96 6.29
C VAL A 43 1.83 -2.77 5.91
N VAL A 44 2.38 -1.80 5.19
CA VAL A 44 1.66 -0.60 4.76
C VAL A 44 1.57 -0.60 3.24
N GLY A 45 0.36 -0.82 2.71
CA GLY A 45 0.07 -0.62 1.30
C GLY A 45 -0.22 0.85 1.03
N VAL A 46 0.57 1.49 0.18
CA VAL A 46 0.40 2.90 -0.18
C VAL A 46 -0.21 2.95 -1.57
N ILE A 47 -1.36 3.60 -1.70
CA ILE A 47 -2.08 3.72 -2.97
C ILE A 47 -2.31 5.20 -3.25
N GLU A 48 -1.66 5.72 -4.29
CA GLU A 48 -1.83 7.11 -4.74
C GLU A 48 -2.75 7.17 -5.96
N ASP A 49 -2.56 6.24 -6.89
CA ASP A 49 -3.34 6.06 -8.12
C ASP A 49 -3.16 4.62 -8.66
N PHE A 50 -3.76 4.32 -9.81
CA PHE A 50 -3.58 3.05 -10.52
C PHE A 50 -2.71 3.18 -11.78
N ASP A 51 -2.06 4.33 -11.99
CA ASP A 51 -1.13 4.50 -13.09
C ASP A 51 0.17 3.72 -12.79
N GLY A 52 0.79 3.14 -13.83
CA GLY A 52 2.10 2.49 -13.68
C GLY A 52 2.11 0.98 -13.42
N GLY A 53 0.96 0.30 -13.43
CA GLY A 53 0.91 -1.18 -13.48
C GLY A 53 0.79 -1.90 -12.13
N HIS A 54 0.55 -1.16 -11.05
CA HIS A 54 0.40 -1.65 -9.66
C HIS A 54 -0.78 -2.62 -9.40
N VAL A 55 -1.51 -2.98 -10.46
CA VAL A 55 -2.65 -3.90 -10.45
C VAL A 55 -2.21 -5.30 -10.00
N TRP A 56 -1.00 -5.72 -10.38
CA TRP A 56 -0.49 -7.03 -10.03
C TRP A 56 -0.14 -7.13 -8.54
N GLU A 57 0.49 -6.09 -7.98
CA GLU A 57 0.86 -5.97 -6.58
C GLU A 57 -0.39 -5.93 -5.70
N LEU A 58 -1.42 -5.17 -6.09
CA LEU A 58 -2.74 -5.16 -5.43
C LEU A 58 -3.43 -6.52 -5.50
N GLY A 59 -3.37 -7.20 -6.66
CA GLY A 59 -3.91 -8.55 -6.82
C GLY A 59 -3.16 -9.59 -5.97
N TYR A 60 -1.85 -9.43 -5.81
CA TYR A 60 -1.02 -10.29 -4.98
C TYR A 60 -1.29 -10.05 -3.49
N LEU A 61 -1.37 -8.79 -3.07
CA LEU A 61 -1.71 -8.40 -1.71
C LEU A 61 -3.13 -8.89 -1.34
N TYR A 62 -4.07 -8.82 -2.28
CA TYR A 62 -5.39 -9.43 -2.18
C TYR A 62 -5.32 -10.95 -1.98
N ARG A 63 -4.48 -11.66 -2.75
CA ARG A 63 -4.27 -13.10 -2.58
C ARG A 63 -3.69 -13.44 -1.20
N GLN A 64 -2.75 -12.63 -0.72
CA GLN A 64 -2.08 -12.81 0.58
C GLN A 64 -2.84 -12.20 1.75
N GLN A 65 -4.01 -11.58 1.51
CA GLN A 65 -4.71 -10.78 2.50
C GLN A 65 -5.00 -11.55 3.80
N THR A 66 -5.19 -12.87 3.74
CA THR A 66 -5.43 -13.70 4.92
C THR A 66 -4.16 -13.88 5.76
N SER A 67 -3.00 -13.96 5.10
CA SER A 67 -1.69 -14.16 5.73
C SER A 67 -1.20 -12.88 6.41
N VAL A 68 -1.44 -11.72 5.80
CA VAL A 68 -1.01 -10.41 6.32
C VAL A 68 -2.15 -9.62 6.97
N ARG A 69 -3.34 -10.23 7.12
CA ARG A 69 -4.57 -9.50 7.46
C ARG A 69 -4.42 -8.65 8.69
N ASP A 70 -3.81 -9.16 9.74
CA ASP A 70 -3.74 -8.50 11.04
C ASP A 70 -2.61 -7.46 11.12
N ALA A 71 -1.65 -7.52 10.20
CA ALA A 71 -0.53 -6.59 10.09
C ALA A 71 -0.73 -5.52 9.00
N LEU A 72 -1.71 -5.68 8.11
CA LEU A 72 -1.92 -4.79 6.97
C LEU A 72 -2.61 -3.48 7.34
N TRP A 73 -2.03 -2.37 6.90
CA TRP A 73 -2.60 -1.03 6.88
C TRP A 73 -2.62 -0.52 5.44
N LEU A 74 -3.62 0.28 5.10
CA LEU A 74 -3.71 0.94 3.79
C LEU A 74 -3.62 2.45 4.00
N LEU A 75 -2.67 3.08 3.32
CA LEU A 75 -2.58 4.54 3.21
C LEU A 75 -2.98 4.94 1.80
N LYS A 76 -4.16 5.52 1.67
CA LYS A 76 -4.79 5.78 0.37
C LYS A 76 -4.95 7.27 0.13
N ARG A 77 -4.64 7.72 -1.09
CA ARG A 77 -4.94 9.07 -1.52
C ARG A 77 -6.39 9.16 -1.99
N VAL A 78 -7.11 10.18 -1.51
CA VAL A 78 -8.44 10.56 -2.00
C VAL A 78 -8.35 11.89 -2.73
N TYR A 79 -9.23 12.10 -3.70
CA TYR A 79 -9.29 13.32 -4.49
C TYR A 79 -10.67 13.95 -4.30
N ASP A 80 -10.70 15.24 -3.99
CA ASP A 80 -11.94 15.96 -3.71
C ASP A 80 -12.83 16.07 -4.97
N ASP A 81 -12.20 16.14 -6.15
CA ASP A 81 -12.90 16.12 -7.44
C ASP A 81 -13.25 14.67 -7.86
N PRO A 82 -14.54 14.32 -7.99
CA PRO A 82 -14.95 12.98 -8.41
C PRO A 82 -14.50 12.61 -9.83
N GLU A 83 -14.27 13.57 -10.72
CA GLU A 83 -13.71 13.28 -12.05
C GLU A 83 -12.25 12.89 -11.95
N GLU A 84 -11.45 13.64 -11.19
CA GLU A 84 -10.06 13.31 -10.88
C GLU A 84 -9.94 11.96 -10.14
N GLN A 85 -10.74 11.73 -9.09
CA GLN A 85 -10.77 10.45 -8.37
C GLN A 85 -11.03 9.29 -9.34
N ARG A 86 -11.95 9.46 -10.30
CA ARG A 86 -12.26 8.41 -11.27
C ARG A 86 -11.10 8.18 -12.23
N ALA A 87 -10.49 9.26 -12.72
CA ALA A 87 -9.35 9.17 -13.64
C ALA A 87 -8.15 8.47 -12.99
N GLN A 88 -7.80 8.86 -11.76
CA GLN A 88 -6.67 8.29 -11.02
C GLN A 88 -6.89 6.82 -10.63
N TYR A 89 -8.14 6.39 -10.54
CA TYR A 89 -8.53 5.02 -10.19
C TYR A 89 -9.26 4.30 -11.34
N GLU A 90 -8.96 4.66 -12.61
CA GLU A 90 -9.62 4.11 -13.80
C GLU A 90 -9.12 2.69 -14.16
N ASN A 91 -9.24 1.75 -13.23
CA ASN A 91 -8.99 0.33 -13.49
C ASN A 91 -9.96 -0.54 -12.67
N GLY A 92 -10.93 -1.15 -13.34
CA GLY A 92 -12.00 -1.91 -12.68
C GLY A 92 -11.50 -3.12 -11.87
N MET A 93 -10.41 -3.76 -12.30
CA MET A 93 -9.84 -4.90 -11.58
C MET A 93 -9.12 -4.44 -10.30
N ALA A 94 -8.24 -3.44 -10.41
CA ALA A 94 -7.56 -2.86 -9.26
C ALA A 94 -8.55 -2.26 -8.25
N ALA A 95 -9.59 -1.58 -8.73
CA ALA A 95 -10.66 -1.04 -7.89
C ALA A 95 -11.38 -2.13 -7.09
N SER A 96 -11.69 -3.27 -7.72
CA SER A 96 -12.34 -4.40 -7.04
C SER A 96 -11.43 -5.06 -6.00
N HIS A 97 -10.14 -5.20 -6.30
CA HIS A 97 -9.17 -5.74 -5.34
C HIS A 97 -9.01 -4.80 -4.14
N LEU A 98 -8.83 -3.50 -4.41
CA LEU A 98 -8.71 -2.48 -3.38
C LEU A 98 -9.95 -2.44 -2.48
N ALA A 99 -11.16 -2.42 -3.05
CA ALA A 99 -12.40 -2.41 -2.27
C ALA A 99 -12.51 -3.64 -1.33
N THR A 100 -12.01 -4.80 -1.77
CA THR A 100 -12.01 -5.99 -0.90
C THR A 100 -10.96 -5.88 0.21
N LEU A 101 -9.77 -5.36 -0.10
CA LEU A 101 -8.72 -5.11 0.89
C LEU A 101 -9.18 -4.09 1.93
N GLU A 102 -9.78 -2.98 1.51
CA GLU A 102 -10.38 -1.97 2.38
C GLU A 102 -11.42 -2.61 3.32
N SER A 103 -12.31 -3.44 2.78
CA SER A 103 -13.28 -4.18 3.59
C SER A 103 -12.62 -5.15 4.58
N ALA A 104 -11.50 -5.78 4.21
CA ALA A 104 -10.80 -6.76 5.04
C ALA A 104 -10.03 -6.12 6.20
N VAL A 105 -9.46 -4.93 6.00
CA VAL A 105 -8.65 -4.21 7.01
C VAL A 105 -9.46 -3.22 7.84
N GLY A 106 -10.63 -2.77 7.36
CA GLY A 106 -11.60 -1.97 8.12
C GLY A 106 -11.03 -0.62 8.55
N GLU A 107 -10.96 -0.36 9.85
CA GLU A 107 -10.48 0.90 10.43
C GLU A 107 -8.99 1.20 10.15
N ARG A 108 -8.26 0.24 9.57
CA ARG A 108 -6.84 0.38 9.19
C ARG A 108 -6.63 0.94 7.79
N VAL A 109 -7.69 1.51 7.20
CA VAL A 109 -7.60 2.41 6.04
C VAL A 109 -7.42 3.83 6.56
N VAL A 110 -6.30 4.44 6.19
CA VAL A 110 -6.00 5.85 6.47
C VAL A 110 -5.97 6.60 5.14
N GLU A 111 -6.75 7.66 5.05
CA GLU A 111 -6.87 8.46 3.84
C GLU A 111 -6.18 9.82 3.99
N TRP A 112 -5.71 10.37 2.87
CA TRP A 112 -5.19 11.74 2.77
C TRP A 112 -5.60 12.35 1.44
N SER A 113 -5.93 13.65 1.42
CA SER A 113 -6.31 14.36 0.18
C SER A 113 -5.18 15.24 -0.34
N ILE A 114 -4.57 16.00 0.57
CA ILE A 114 -3.50 16.96 0.26
C ILE A 114 -2.20 16.62 0.98
N LEU A 115 -1.07 17.10 0.44
CA LEU A 115 0.26 16.82 0.98
C LEU A 115 0.41 17.21 2.45
N ASP A 116 -0.23 18.30 2.88
CA ASP A 116 -0.18 18.76 4.27
C ASP A 116 -0.85 17.76 5.24
N GLU A 117 -1.77 16.92 4.77
CA GLU A 117 -2.44 15.89 5.57
C GLU A 117 -1.65 14.59 5.63
N LEU A 118 -0.78 14.34 4.64
CA LEU A 118 0.00 13.09 4.55
C LEU A 118 0.80 12.83 5.81
N ASP A 119 1.38 13.88 6.40
CA ASP A 119 2.18 13.74 7.61
C ASP A 119 1.35 13.28 8.80
N SER A 120 0.13 13.81 8.95
CA SER A 120 -0.81 13.42 9.99
C SER A 120 -1.40 12.02 9.74
N ALA A 121 -1.58 11.66 8.47
CA ALA A 121 -2.04 10.34 8.07
C ALA A 121 -1.00 9.26 8.42
N VAL A 122 0.28 9.50 8.14
CA VAL A 122 1.37 8.58 8.51
C VAL A 122 1.43 8.36 10.03
N ASP A 123 1.20 9.41 10.83
CA ASP A 123 1.24 9.32 12.30
C ASP A 123 0.10 8.45 12.89
N ARG A 124 -0.94 8.15 12.11
CA ARG A 124 -2.04 7.24 12.52
C ARG A 124 -1.70 5.77 12.31
N ILE A 125 -0.67 5.47 11.52
CA ILE A 125 -0.16 4.12 11.31
C ILE A 125 0.75 3.78 12.50
N PRO A 126 0.69 2.56 13.06
CA PRO A 126 1.55 2.11 14.17
C PRO A 126 3.05 2.17 13.87
#